data_AF-A0A4P5QU14-F1
#
_entry.id   AF-A0A4P5QU14-F1
#
_cell.length_a   1.000
_cell.length_b   1.000
_cell.length_c   1.000
_cell.angle_alpha   90.00
_cell.angle_beta   90.00
_cell.angle_gamma   90.00
#
_symmetry.space_group_name_H-M   'P 1'
#
loop_
_entity.id
_entity.type
_entity.pdbx_description
1 polymer ?
#
loop_
_entity_poly.entity_id
_entity_poly.type
_entity_poly.pdbx_seq_one_letter_code
_entity_poly.pdbx_strand_id
1 'polypeptide(L)' 'MKAKSANLDGLDLDRRFAMDEEFVSRVKDAGLKVCVWTVNEVALARKLSALGVDGITTNRPLFLREHL' A
#
# COMPACT_ATOMS: atom_id res chain seq x y z
N MET A 1 12.76 7.98 9.67
CA MET A 1 11.91 8.27 8.48
C MET A 1 11.11 9.54 8.78
N LYS A 2 10.98 10.49 7.84
CA LYS A 2 10.31 11.79 8.10
C LYS A 2 8.89 11.64 8.67
N ALA A 3 8.11 10.69 8.15
CA ALA A 3 6.75 10.41 8.63
C ALA A 3 6.74 10.00 10.12
N LYS A 4 7.66 9.12 10.54
CA LYS A 4 7.77 8.72 11.95
C LYS A 4 8.18 9.88 12.85
N SER A 5 9.13 10.71 12.41
CA SER A 5 9.55 11.92 13.14
C SER A 5 8.43 12.97 13.23
N ALA A 6 7.48 12.95 12.29
CA ALA A 6 6.29 13.79 12.30
C ALA A 6 5.10 13.17 13.06
N ASN A 7 5.32 12.06 13.79
CA ASN A 7 4.30 11.33 14.53
C ASN A 7 3.09 10.88 13.69
N LEU A 8 3.35 10.49 12.44
CA LEU A 8 2.35 9.89 11.56
C LEU A 8 2.37 8.36 11.71
N ASP A 9 1.24 7.73 11.37
CA ASP A 9 1.05 6.28 11.47
C ASP A 9 1.37 5.50 10.19
N GLY A 10 1.53 6.19 9.05
CA GLY A 10 1.74 5.51 7.78
C GLY A 10 1.97 6.43 6.59
N LEU A 11 2.15 5.79 5.44
CA LEU A 11 2.30 6.40 4.13
C LEU A 11 1.11 5.99 3.25
N ASP A 12 0.57 6.93 2.49
CA ASP A 12 -0.45 6.65 1.47
C ASP A 12 0.04 7.15 0.12
N LEU A 13 0.43 6.24 -0.76
CA LEU A 13 1.26 6.53 -1.92
C LEU A 13 0.53 6.27 -3.25
N ASP A 14 0.85 7.06 -4.26
CA ASP A 14 0.35 6.83 -5.62
C ASP A 14 0.85 5.47 -6.14
N ARG A 15 -0.02 4.72 -6.83
CA ARG A 15 0.27 3.41 -7.43
C ARG A 15 1.48 3.37 -8.38
N ARG A 16 1.94 4.52 -8.86
CA ARG A 16 3.12 4.68 -9.74
C ARG A 16 4.41 4.80 -8.95
N PHE A 17 4.35 4.95 -7.63
CA PHE A 17 5.53 4.92 -6.78
C PHE A 17 6.26 3.58 -6.98
N ALA A 18 7.58 3.65 -7.17
CA ALA A 18 8.42 2.47 -7.34
C ALA A 18 8.52 1.72 -5.99
N MET A 19 7.51 0.91 -5.73
CA MET A 19 7.38 0.08 -4.53
C MET A 19 7.87 -1.33 -4.81
N ASP A 20 8.73 -1.82 -3.93
CA ASP A 20 9.20 -3.20 -3.86
C ASP A 20 9.11 -3.72 -2.43
N GLU A 21 9.48 -5.00 -2.23
CA GLU A 21 9.42 -5.67 -0.94
C GLU A 21 10.35 -5.01 0.10
N GLU A 22 11.53 -4.54 -0.32
CA GLU A 22 12.49 -3.86 0.56
C GLU A 22 11.90 -2.56 1.10
N PHE A 23 11.27 -1.76 0.23
CA PHE A 23 10.59 -0.54 0.63
C PHE A 23 9.49 -0.83 1.66
N VAL A 24 8.62 -1.80 1.37
CA VAL A 24 7.51 -2.16 2.27
C VAL A 24 8.03 -2.65 3.62
N SER A 25 9.04 -3.54 3.63
CA SER A 25 9.68 -4.00 4.86
C SER A 25 10.20 -2.83 5.68
N ARG A 26 10.96 -1.92 5.08
CA ARG A 26 11.53 -0.76 5.78
C ARG A 26 10.47 0.17 6.39
N VAL A 27 9.32 0.31 5.74
CA VAL A 27 8.20 1.09 6.30
C VAL A 27 7.60 0.38 7.51
N LYS A 28 7.37 -0.93 7.40
CA LYS A 28 6.80 -1.75 8.49
C LYS A 28 7.74 -1.88 9.68
N ASP A 29 9.04 -2.04 9.45
CA ASP A 29 10.09 -2.06 10.48
C ASP A 29 10.19 -0.74 11.24
N ALA A 30 9.80 0.37 10.62
CA ALA A 30 9.68 1.67 11.29
C ALA A 30 8.38 1.82 12.10
N GLY A 31 7.55 0.78 12.17
CA GLY A 31 6.24 0.78 12.83
C GLY A 31 5.22 1.68 12.12
N LEU A 32 5.31 1.78 10.80
CA LEU A 32 4.40 2.56 9.95
C LEU A 32 3.62 1.63 9.02
N LYS A 33 2.39 2.02 8.68
CA LYS A 33 1.59 1.37 7.63
C LYS A 33 1.93 1.90 6.25
N VAL A 34 1.64 1.13 5.21
CA VAL A 34 1.70 1.57 3.81
C VAL A 34 0.40 1.23 3.08
N CYS A 35 -0.27 2.25 2.57
CA CYS A 35 -1.43 2.16 1.70
C CYS A 35 -1.07 2.68 0.29
N VAL A 36 -1.87 2.28 -0.70
CA VAL A 36 -1.67 2.68 -2.10
C VAL A 36 -2.97 3.09 -2.76
N TRP A 37 -2.93 4.18 -3.53
CA TRP A 37 -4.09 4.77 -4.21
C TRP A 37 -3.77 5.15 -5.67
N THR A 38 -4.74 5.25 -6.58
CA THR A 38 -6.02 4.53 -6.60
C THR A 38 -5.86 3.31 -7.50
N VAL A 39 -6.22 2.12 -7.02
CA VAL A 39 -6.04 0.86 -7.75
C VAL A 39 -7.41 0.25 -8.07
N ASN A 40 -7.70 0.03 -9.34
CA ASN A 40 -8.99 -0.53 -9.79
C ASN A 40 -8.84 -1.89 -10.49
N GLU A 41 -7.60 -2.27 -10.81
CA GLU A 41 -7.24 -3.45 -11.57
C GLU A 41 -6.85 -4.59 -10.64
N VAL A 42 -7.51 -5.75 -10.78
CA VAL A 42 -7.27 -6.94 -9.94
C VAL A 42 -5.81 -7.38 -9.97
N ALA A 43 -5.19 -7.41 -11.17
CA ALA A 43 -3.80 -7.83 -11.31
C ALA A 43 -2.83 -6.92 -10.51
N LEU A 44 -3.07 -5.61 -10.54
CA LEU A 44 -2.27 -4.66 -9.78
C LEU A 44 -2.54 -4.78 -8.27
N ALA A 45 -3.80 -4.94 -7.88
CA ALA A 45 -4.16 -5.15 -6.48
C ALA A 45 -3.48 -6.42 -5.93
N ARG A 46 -3.52 -7.54 -6.65
CA ARG A 46 -2.81 -8.79 -6.28
C ARG A 46 -1.32 -8.57 -6.13
N LYS A 47 -0.69 -7.88 -7.07
CA LYS A 47 0.75 -7.56 -7.00
C LYS A 47 1.07 -6.74 -5.75
N LEU A 48 0.34 -5.67 -5.48
CA LEU A 48 0.60 -4.78 -4.34
C LEU A 48 0.30 -5.48 -3.00
N SER A 49 -0.77 -6.27 -2.92
CA SER A 49 -1.05 -7.12 -1.77
C SER A 49 0.07 -8.13 -1.50
N ALA A 50 0.63 -8.74 -2.56
CA ALA A 50 1.76 -9.66 -2.43
C ALA A 50 3.04 -8.97 -1.92
N LEU A 51 3.25 -7.69 -2.26
CA LEU A 51 4.33 -6.88 -1.67
C LEU A 51 4.11 -6.54 -0.18
N GLY A 52 2.92 -6.81 0.36
CA GLY A 52 2.62 -6.66 1.78
C GLY A 52 2.08 -5.30 2.20
N VAL A 53 1.48 -4.53 1.27
CA VAL A 53 0.77 -3.29 1.61
C VAL A 53 -0.39 -3.54 2.57
N ASP A 54 -0.64 -2.59 3.47
CA ASP A 54 -1.67 -2.71 4.50
C ASP A 54 -3.06 -2.32 3.99
N GLY A 55 -3.14 -1.58 2.89
CA GLY A 55 -4.40 -1.12 2.33
C GLY A 55 -4.33 -0.74 0.85
N ILE A 56 -5.45 -0.93 0.16
CA ILE A 56 -5.65 -0.51 -1.22
C ILE A 56 -6.85 0.43 -1.26
N THR A 57 -6.63 1.65 -1.72
CA THR A 57 -7.68 2.63 -2.01
C THR A 57 -8.16 2.42 -3.44
N THR A 58 -9.48 2.22 -3.61
CA THR A 58 -10.08 1.82 -4.89
C THR A 58 -11.45 2.47 -5.09
N ASN A 59 -11.82 2.70 -6.36
CA ASN A 59 -13.18 3.08 -6.74
C ASN A 59 -14.11 1.86 -6.85
N ARG A 60 -13.58 0.64 -6.66
CA ARG A 60 -14.30 -0.62 -6.86
C ARG A 60 -14.16 -1.57 -5.64
N PRO A 61 -14.49 -1.14 -4.41
CA PRO A 61 -14.16 -1.88 -3.19
C PRO A 61 -14.81 -3.26 -3.11
N LEU A 62 -16.10 -3.39 -3.45
CA LEU A 62 -16.78 -4.68 -3.44
C LEU A 62 -16.21 -5.62 -4.51
N PHE A 63 -16.03 -5.10 -5.72
CA PHE A 63 -15.49 -5.88 -6.83
C PHE A 63 -14.09 -6.41 -6.53
N LEU A 64 -13.18 -5.59 -6.00
CA LEU A 64 -11.85 -6.10 -5.62
C LEU A 64 -11.93 -7.14 -4.51
N ARG A 65 -12.81 -6.96 -3.52
CA ARG A 65 -12.99 -7.95 -2.44
C ARG A 65 -13.44 -9.32 -2.95
N GLU A 66 -14.26 -9.38 -4.00
CA GLU A 66 -14.73 -10.63 -4.60
C GLU A 66 -13.66 -11.31 -5.49
N HIS A 67 -12.64 -10.58 -5.92
CA HIS A 67 -11.67 -11.02 -6.91
C HIS A 67 -10.23 -11.12 -6.38
N LEU A 68 -10.00 -10.92 -5.08
CA LEU A 68 -8.69 -11.07 -4.42
C LEU A 68 -8.66 -12.35 -3.60
#